data_AF-A0A9X7RHG9-F1
#
_entry.id   AF-A0A9X7RHG9-F1
#
_cell.length_a   1.000
_cell.length_b   1.000
_cell.length_c   1.000
_cell.angle_alpha   90.00
_cell.angle_beta   90.00
_cell.angle_gamma   90.00
#
_symmetry.space_group_name_H-M   'P 1'
#
loop_
_entity.id
_entity.type
_entity.pdbx_description
1 polymer ?
#
loop_
_entity_poly.entity_id
_entity_poly.type
_entity_poly.pdbx_seq_one_letter_code
_entity_poly.pdbx_strand_id
1 'polypeptide(L)'
;MTTSQISVSRRSLLGAAAGAGALAAAGGVTFLSAPAEAAVDQAGKPMAGALRYKVGDLEITALLDGYLDVTPELVIGYDASEGQRLRDAAMVEGEALRIPVNAYLVNTSDRLILVDAGTADALGPTMGRLPDALAAAGVSPDQVDALLITHMHPDHLFGVIDGDGNKVFKNAELILPEVDKAFWYDDAAMNGAPEQFKPFFLGARKAADAYKDSQTLISGDKEILSGIRPMALPGHTPGHTGYLFDSNGETLVIAGDIVHMAVYQFNRPDWGIGFDIDPGQAVSTRKTFLDQAAADKLFFAGAHIPFPGMGRVAKDGEGYRFVPANWPYAY
;
A
#
# COMPACT_ATOMS: atom_id res chain seq x y z
N MET A 1 28.35 3.64 -41.15
CA MET A 1 27.24 3.54 -40.18
C MET A 1 26.40 2.34 -40.56
N THR A 2 26.53 1.25 -39.82
CA THR A 2 25.56 0.15 -39.75
C THR A 2 25.91 -0.65 -38.51
N THR A 3 25.16 -0.41 -37.45
CA THR A 3 25.13 -1.18 -36.20
C THR A 3 24.75 -2.63 -36.52
N SER A 4 25.66 -3.57 -36.30
CA SER A 4 25.36 -5.00 -36.40
C SER A 4 24.71 -5.45 -35.09
N GLN A 5 23.44 -5.85 -35.18
CA GLN A 5 22.71 -6.50 -34.09
C GLN A 5 23.26 -7.89 -33.85
N ILE A 6 23.69 -8.17 -32.63
CA ILE A 6 23.99 -9.53 -32.18
C ILE A 6 22.66 -10.18 -31.82
N SER A 7 22.14 -11.04 -32.70
CA SER A 7 21.07 -11.97 -32.32
C SER A 7 21.70 -13.28 -31.83
N VAL A 8 21.36 -13.68 -30.60
CA VAL A 8 21.73 -14.98 -30.05
C VAL A 8 20.49 -15.85 -30.13
N SER A 9 20.48 -16.81 -31.07
CA SER A 9 19.44 -17.84 -31.10
C SER A 9 19.86 -19.02 -30.22
N ARG A 10 18.87 -19.73 -29.63
CA ARG A 10 19.02 -20.85 -28.69
C ARG A 10 19.81 -22.07 -29.22
N ARG A 11 20.36 -22.04 -30.43
CA ARG A 11 21.17 -23.13 -31.03
C ARG A 11 22.69 -22.96 -30.90
N SER A 12 23.18 -21.85 -30.34
CA SER A 12 24.63 -21.58 -30.30
C SER A 12 25.37 -22.09 -29.04
N LEU A 13 24.69 -22.78 -28.11
CA LEU A 13 25.26 -23.14 -26.79
C LEU A 13 25.61 -24.63 -26.59
N LEU A 14 25.57 -25.45 -27.64
CA LEU A 14 25.97 -26.86 -27.53
C LEU A 14 26.90 -27.23 -28.69
N GLY A 15 28.19 -26.95 -28.51
CA GLY A 15 29.18 -27.24 -29.53
C GLY A 15 30.62 -27.01 -29.07
N ALA A 16 31.01 -27.53 -27.91
CA ALA A 16 32.42 -27.58 -27.54
C ALA A 16 32.70 -28.67 -26.49
N ALA A 17 32.76 -29.93 -26.92
CA ALA A 17 33.55 -30.97 -26.24
C ALA A 17 33.67 -32.23 -27.12
N ALA A 18 34.72 -32.31 -27.94
CA ALA A 18 35.49 -33.55 -28.20
C ALA A 18 36.47 -33.31 -29.36
N GLY A 19 37.76 -33.30 -29.06
CA GLY A 19 38.83 -33.29 -30.06
C GLY A 19 40.19 -33.26 -29.39
N ALA A 20 40.73 -34.44 -29.11
CA ALA A 20 42.00 -34.65 -28.43
C ALA A 20 43.21 -34.14 -29.24
N GLY A 21 44.20 -33.54 -28.56
CA GLY A 21 45.48 -33.15 -29.14
C GLY A 21 46.57 -32.95 -28.07
N ALA A 22 47.48 -33.92 -28.02
CA ALA A 22 48.77 -34.08 -27.33
C ALA A 22 49.44 -32.92 -26.53
N LEU A 23 49.95 -33.31 -25.34
CA LEU A 23 51.15 -32.91 -24.59
C LEU A 23 51.73 -31.49 -24.71
N ALA A 24 51.84 -30.77 -23.58
CA ALA A 24 53.14 -30.46 -22.94
C ALA A 24 53.04 -29.49 -21.73
N ALA A 25 53.89 -29.78 -20.73
CA ALA A 25 54.56 -28.85 -19.80
C ALA A 25 53.76 -28.10 -18.71
N ALA A 26 54.03 -28.55 -17.47
CA ALA A 26 54.32 -27.77 -16.26
C ALA A 26 53.36 -26.63 -15.83
N GLY A 27 52.69 -26.84 -14.69
CA GLY A 27 52.14 -25.75 -13.87
C GLY A 27 50.62 -25.54 -14.00
N GLY A 28 49.83 -26.60 -14.06
CA GLY A 28 48.37 -26.48 -13.99
C GLY A 28 47.89 -26.58 -12.54
N VAL A 29 47.44 -25.46 -11.95
CA VAL A 29 46.54 -25.50 -10.79
C VAL A 29 45.30 -26.28 -11.22
N THR A 30 45.15 -27.52 -10.78
CA THR A 30 43.91 -28.27 -10.94
C THR A 30 42.88 -27.60 -10.02
N PHE A 31 42.08 -26.71 -10.58
CA PHE A 31 40.81 -26.34 -9.97
C PHE A 31 39.92 -27.58 -10.02
N LEU A 32 39.95 -28.36 -8.95
CA LEU A 32 38.89 -29.32 -8.69
C LEU A 32 37.62 -28.50 -8.49
N SER A 33 36.80 -28.40 -9.53
CA SER A 33 35.42 -27.90 -9.40
C SER A 33 34.70 -28.90 -8.51
N ALA A 34 34.63 -28.61 -7.20
CA ALA A 34 33.71 -29.31 -6.33
C ALA A 34 32.30 -29.11 -6.91
N PRO A 35 31.49 -30.16 -7.07
CA PRO A 35 30.10 -29.98 -7.45
C PRO A 35 29.46 -29.11 -6.37
N ALA A 36 28.85 -28.00 -6.80
CA ALA A 36 28.07 -27.18 -5.89
C ALA A 36 26.81 -27.97 -5.53
N GLU A 37 26.81 -28.61 -4.36
CA GLU A 37 25.61 -29.21 -3.77
C GLU A 37 24.77 -28.10 -3.12
N ALA A 38 24.23 -27.21 -3.94
CA ALA A 38 23.39 -26.10 -3.51
C ALA A 38 21.92 -26.57 -3.32
N ALA A 39 21.70 -27.61 -2.52
CA ALA A 39 20.38 -27.93 -2.03
C ALA A 39 20.11 -27.07 -0.78
N VAL A 40 19.59 -25.86 -1.01
CA VAL A 40 19.11 -24.99 0.06
C VAL A 40 17.60 -25.14 0.15
N ASP A 41 17.07 -25.27 1.36
CA ASP A 41 15.63 -25.31 1.58
C ASP A 41 14.96 -24.04 1.02
N GLN A 42 13.77 -24.19 0.46
CA GLN A 42 12.99 -23.04 0.02
C GLN A 42 12.70 -22.15 1.23
N ALA A 43 13.12 -20.88 1.16
CA ALA A 43 13.04 -19.95 2.29
C ALA A 43 11.60 -19.78 2.84
N GLY A 44 10.57 -20.03 2.00
CA GLY A 44 9.15 -20.16 2.38
C GLY A 44 8.47 -18.88 2.89
N LYS A 45 9.25 -17.91 3.38
CA LYS A 45 8.79 -16.61 3.88
C LYS A 45 8.82 -15.58 2.75
N PRO A 46 7.74 -14.83 2.53
CA PRO A 46 7.75 -13.69 1.63
C PRO A 46 8.79 -12.67 2.08
N MET A 47 9.44 -12.02 1.11
CA MET A 47 10.34 -10.90 1.41
C MET A 47 9.54 -9.75 2.01
N ALA A 48 10.19 -8.96 2.88
CA ALA A 48 9.63 -7.72 3.38
C ALA A 48 9.32 -6.77 2.21
N GLY A 49 8.08 -6.29 2.13
CA GLY A 49 7.64 -5.40 1.07
C GLY A 49 7.94 -3.95 1.42
N ALA A 50 9.14 -3.47 1.09
CA ALA A 50 9.53 -2.08 1.21
C ALA A 50 10.06 -1.57 -0.12
N LEU A 51 9.48 -0.49 -0.66
CA LEU A 51 9.93 0.11 -1.91
C LEU A 51 9.95 1.64 -1.80
N ARG A 52 11.07 2.22 -2.20
CA ARG A 52 11.36 3.63 -2.02
C ARG A 52 11.12 4.45 -3.27
N TYR A 53 10.68 5.68 -3.08
CA TYR A 53 10.40 6.68 -4.10
C TYR A 53 10.89 8.05 -3.62
N LYS A 54 11.18 8.93 -4.58
CA LYS A 54 11.42 10.35 -4.34
C LYS A 54 10.32 11.19 -4.96
N VAL A 55 9.84 12.18 -4.22
CA VAL A 55 8.88 13.18 -4.69
C VAL A 55 9.35 14.53 -4.15
N GLY A 56 9.88 15.40 -5.01
CA GLY A 56 10.60 16.59 -4.53
C GLY A 56 11.78 16.19 -3.64
N ASP A 57 11.84 16.77 -2.45
CA ASP A 57 12.83 16.42 -1.43
C ASP A 57 12.36 15.32 -0.47
N LEU A 58 11.13 14.80 -0.65
CA LEU A 58 10.58 13.73 0.19
C LEU A 58 11.17 12.39 -0.22
N GLU A 59 11.60 11.61 0.77
CA GLU A 59 11.82 10.18 0.62
C GLU A 59 10.58 9.43 1.09
N ILE A 60 9.92 8.71 0.19
CA ILE A 60 8.71 7.94 0.46
C ILE A 60 9.05 6.45 0.40
N THR A 61 8.72 5.69 1.44
CA THR A 61 8.82 4.23 1.43
C THR A 61 7.42 3.63 1.54
N ALA A 62 6.96 2.97 0.48
CA ALA A 62 5.78 2.13 0.55
C ALA A 62 6.11 0.86 1.34
N LEU A 63 5.28 0.53 2.33
CA LEU A 63 5.45 -0.59 3.24
C LEU A 63 4.24 -1.52 3.13
N LEU A 64 4.48 -2.81 2.89
CA LEU A 64 3.44 -3.83 2.76
C LEU A 64 3.19 -4.53 4.10
N ASP A 65 2.01 -4.31 4.68
CA ASP A 65 1.57 -5.05 5.87
C ASP A 65 1.11 -6.47 5.52
N GLY A 66 0.56 -6.66 4.32
CA GLY A 66 0.16 -7.96 3.82
C GLY A 66 -0.95 -7.85 2.78
N TYR A 67 -1.91 -8.78 2.82
CA TYR A 67 -3.03 -8.79 1.87
C TYR A 67 -4.31 -9.42 2.45
N LEU A 68 -5.43 -9.09 1.79
CA LEU A 68 -6.71 -9.78 1.91
C LEU A 68 -7.08 -10.41 0.56
N ASP A 69 -7.73 -11.55 0.59
CA ASP A 69 -8.37 -12.15 -0.58
C ASP A 69 -9.87 -11.82 -0.50
N VAL A 70 -10.36 -11.01 -1.45
CA VAL A 70 -11.74 -10.50 -1.49
C VAL A 70 -12.45 -11.01 -2.74
N THR A 71 -13.75 -11.26 -2.63
CA THR A 71 -14.53 -11.81 -3.74
C THR A 71 -15.53 -10.76 -4.27
N PRO A 72 -16.06 -10.93 -5.50
CA PRO A 72 -16.94 -9.94 -6.12
C PRO A 72 -18.25 -9.66 -5.35
N GLU A 73 -18.68 -10.53 -4.43
CA GLU A 73 -19.86 -10.34 -3.59
C GLU A 73 -19.74 -9.12 -2.66
N LEU A 74 -18.51 -8.65 -2.39
CA LEU A 74 -18.27 -7.42 -1.64
C LEU A 74 -18.47 -6.15 -2.48
N VAL A 75 -18.63 -6.26 -3.79
CA VAL A 75 -18.74 -5.09 -4.68
C VAL A 75 -20.18 -4.60 -4.74
N ILE A 76 -20.41 -3.37 -4.29
CA ILE A 76 -21.73 -2.72 -4.37
C ILE A 76 -21.93 -2.18 -5.79
N GLY A 77 -23.05 -2.53 -6.42
CA GLY A 77 -23.35 -2.14 -7.81
C GLY A 77 -22.73 -3.06 -8.86
N TYR A 78 -22.21 -4.23 -8.45
CA TYR A 78 -21.58 -5.21 -9.34
C TYR A 78 -22.50 -5.69 -10.46
N ASP A 79 -22.06 -5.53 -11.71
CA ASP A 79 -22.65 -6.21 -12.87
C ASP A 79 -21.80 -7.43 -13.22
N ALA A 80 -22.41 -8.62 -13.24
CA ALA A 80 -21.66 -9.87 -13.41
C ALA A 80 -20.96 -9.97 -14.78
N SER A 81 -21.58 -9.45 -15.85
CA SER A 81 -21.02 -9.54 -17.19
C SER A 81 -19.82 -8.61 -17.36
N GLU A 82 -19.95 -7.37 -16.90
CA GLU A 82 -18.88 -6.38 -16.89
C GLU A 82 -17.77 -6.76 -15.91
N GLY A 83 -18.14 -7.28 -14.74
CA GLY A 83 -17.20 -7.76 -13.75
C GLY A 83 -16.32 -8.85 -14.31
N GLN A 84 -16.93 -9.89 -14.92
CA GLN A 84 -16.15 -10.94 -15.58
C GLN A 84 -15.29 -10.41 -16.72
N ARG A 85 -15.80 -9.49 -17.55
CA ARG A 85 -15.02 -8.85 -18.62
C ARG A 85 -13.78 -8.15 -18.08
N LEU A 86 -13.90 -7.42 -16.97
CA LEU A 86 -12.78 -6.72 -16.31
C LEU A 86 -11.77 -7.70 -15.72
N ARG A 87 -12.23 -8.80 -15.12
CA ARG A 87 -11.35 -9.88 -14.62
C ARG A 87 -10.56 -10.53 -15.75
N ASP A 88 -11.21 -10.85 -16.86
CA ASP A 88 -10.57 -11.44 -18.04
C ASP A 88 -9.52 -10.48 -18.64
N ALA A 89 -9.86 -9.19 -18.74
CA ALA A 89 -8.95 -8.16 -19.23
C ALA A 89 -7.72 -7.97 -18.33
N ALA A 90 -7.90 -8.15 -17.01
CA ALA A 90 -6.82 -8.11 -16.02
C ALA A 90 -6.09 -9.45 -15.82
N MET A 91 -6.46 -10.50 -16.56
CA MET A 91 -5.91 -11.86 -16.43
C MET A 91 -6.00 -12.42 -15.01
N VAL A 92 -7.10 -12.13 -14.31
CA VAL A 92 -7.32 -12.62 -12.95
C VAL A 92 -7.61 -14.12 -12.99
N GLU A 93 -6.81 -14.90 -12.28
CA GLU A 93 -7.03 -16.33 -12.05
C GLU A 93 -7.79 -16.56 -10.72
N GLY A 94 -8.54 -17.67 -10.63
CA GLY A 94 -9.30 -18.03 -9.42
C GLY A 94 -10.61 -17.27 -9.26
N GLU A 95 -11.18 -17.23 -8.04
CA GLU A 95 -12.39 -16.45 -7.73
C GLU A 95 -12.09 -15.17 -6.94
N ALA A 96 -11.12 -15.23 -6.02
CA ALA A 96 -10.74 -14.09 -5.19
C ALA A 96 -9.76 -13.14 -5.90
N LEU A 97 -9.91 -11.85 -5.60
CA LEU A 97 -8.93 -10.80 -5.87
C LEU A 97 -8.08 -10.59 -4.64
N ARG A 98 -6.76 -10.62 -4.81
CA ARG A 98 -5.84 -10.24 -3.74
C ARG A 98 -5.66 -8.73 -3.71
N ILE A 99 -6.03 -8.09 -2.61
CA ILE A 99 -5.79 -6.67 -2.35
C ILE A 99 -4.71 -6.51 -1.27
N PRO A 100 -3.68 -5.66 -1.48
CA PRO A 100 -2.65 -5.44 -0.47
C PRO A 100 -3.17 -4.54 0.67
N VAL A 101 -2.41 -4.49 1.76
CA VAL A 101 -2.51 -3.41 2.77
C VAL A 101 -1.20 -2.67 2.78
N ASN A 102 -1.19 -1.46 2.21
CA ASN A 102 -0.02 -0.60 2.10
C ASN A 102 -0.10 0.54 3.13
N ALA A 103 1.00 0.78 3.82
CA ALA A 103 1.27 2.00 4.56
C ALA A 103 2.42 2.78 3.90
N TYR A 104 2.60 4.04 4.28
CA TYR A 104 3.58 4.91 3.63
C TYR A 104 4.40 5.68 4.66
N LEU A 105 5.70 5.41 4.69
CA LEU A 105 6.66 6.18 5.46
C LEU A 105 7.18 7.35 4.63
N VAL A 106 7.11 8.56 5.17
CA VAL A 106 7.52 9.80 4.52
C VAL A 106 8.59 10.45 5.39
N ASN A 107 9.79 10.57 4.85
CA ASN A 107 10.87 11.32 5.45
C ASN A 107 10.94 12.70 4.79
N THR A 108 10.67 13.75 5.57
CA THR A 108 10.69 15.15 5.12
C THR A 108 12.05 15.82 5.36
N SER A 109 13.08 15.06 5.75
CA SER A 109 14.35 15.51 6.35
C SER A 109 14.24 16.05 7.78
N ASP A 110 13.13 16.72 8.11
CA ASP A 110 12.88 17.26 9.46
C ASP A 110 12.10 16.30 10.36
N ARG A 111 11.23 15.47 9.77
CA ARG A 111 10.40 14.49 10.47
C ARG A 111 10.30 13.18 9.70
N LEU A 112 10.15 12.10 10.45
CA LEU A 112 9.77 10.79 9.94
C LEU A 112 8.30 10.50 10.27
N ILE A 113 7.50 10.39 9.23
CA ILE A 113 6.04 10.37 9.32
C ILE A 113 5.56 9.05 8.74
N LEU A 114 4.68 8.35 9.44
CA LEU A 114 4.05 7.14 8.94
C LEU A 114 2.56 7.40 8.71
N VAL A 115 2.11 7.20 7.47
CA VAL A 115 0.70 7.26 7.09
C VAL A 115 0.13 5.84 7.08
N ASP A 116 -0.83 5.61 7.98
CA ASP A 116 -1.38 4.31 8.38
C ASP A 116 -0.33 3.31 8.92
N ALA A 117 -0.78 2.34 9.71
CA ALA A 117 0.07 1.49 10.55
C ALA A 117 -0.24 -0.02 10.43
N GLY A 118 -1.03 -0.45 9.45
CA GLY A 118 -1.32 -1.88 9.27
C GLY A 118 -2.21 -2.46 10.36
N THR A 119 -2.39 -3.78 10.35
CA THR A 119 -3.40 -4.46 11.20
C THR A 119 -2.87 -5.03 12.52
N ALA A 120 -1.54 -5.09 12.69
CA ALA A 120 -0.93 -5.99 13.67
C ALA A 120 -1.46 -7.43 13.52
N ASP A 121 -2.07 -8.02 14.54
CA ASP A 121 -2.63 -9.37 14.51
C ASP A 121 -4.16 -9.40 14.33
N ALA A 122 -4.79 -8.24 14.10
CA ALA A 122 -6.25 -8.12 14.18
C ALA A 122 -7.03 -8.74 13.02
N LEU A 123 -6.42 -8.87 11.83
CA LEU A 123 -7.09 -9.38 10.63
C LEU A 123 -6.46 -10.66 10.07
N GLY A 124 -6.06 -11.59 10.95
CA GLY A 124 -5.62 -12.92 10.56
C GLY A 124 -4.18 -12.98 10.01
N PRO A 125 -3.73 -14.16 9.53
CA PRO A 125 -2.30 -14.45 9.40
C PRO A 125 -1.65 -13.94 8.11
N THR A 126 -2.41 -13.33 7.20
CA THR A 126 -1.90 -12.84 5.90
C THR A 126 -1.36 -11.41 5.96
N MET A 127 -1.48 -10.76 7.11
CA MET A 127 -1.11 -9.37 7.38
C MET A 127 -0.29 -9.25 8.67
N GLY A 128 -0.06 -8.02 9.15
CA GLY A 128 0.76 -7.76 10.35
C GLY A 128 2.26 -7.72 10.09
N ARG A 129 2.68 -7.51 8.84
CA ARG A 129 4.09 -7.52 8.42
C ARG A 129 4.70 -6.13 8.35
N LEU A 130 3.95 -5.08 8.71
CA LEU A 130 4.49 -3.72 8.74
C LEU A 130 5.80 -3.61 9.55
N PRO A 131 5.96 -4.25 10.73
CA PRO A 131 7.22 -4.19 11.47
C PRO A 131 8.42 -4.73 10.67
N ASP A 132 8.23 -5.82 9.92
CA ASP A 132 9.27 -6.40 9.06
C ASP A 132 9.59 -5.48 7.87
N ALA A 133 8.57 -4.86 7.27
CA ALA A 133 8.75 -3.88 6.19
C ALA A 133 9.49 -2.63 6.67
N LEU A 134 9.16 -2.12 7.85
CA LEU A 134 9.82 -0.96 8.47
C LEU A 134 11.30 -1.27 8.79
N ALA A 135 11.57 -2.46 9.34
CA ALA A 135 12.93 -2.91 9.60
C ALA A 135 13.75 -3.07 8.30
N ALA A 136 13.14 -3.57 7.23
CA ALA A 136 13.78 -3.66 5.91
C ALA A 136 14.07 -2.28 5.30
N ALA A 137 13.28 -1.25 5.65
CA ALA A 137 13.57 0.14 5.32
C ALA A 137 14.67 0.77 6.21
N GLY A 138 15.20 0.05 7.19
CA GLY A 138 16.25 0.51 8.10
C GLY A 138 15.74 1.45 9.20
N VAL A 139 14.45 1.36 9.54
CA VAL A 139 13.78 2.25 10.48
C VAL A 139 13.25 1.45 11.67
N SER A 140 13.48 1.93 12.89
CA SER A 140 12.82 1.42 14.09
C SER A 140 11.55 2.23 14.41
N PRO A 141 10.54 1.63 15.06
CA PRO A 141 9.31 2.35 15.43
C PRO A 141 9.54 3.62 16.26
N ASP A 142 10.56 3.61 17.13
CA ASP A 142 10.89 4.77 17.98
C ASP A 142 11.45 5.97 17.20
N GLN A 143 11.81 5.80 15.91
CA GLN A 143 12.24 6.90 15.05
C GLN A 143 11.08 7.65 14.39
N VAL A 144 9.86 7.13 14.45
CA VAL A 144 8.69 7.79 13.85
C VAL A 144 8.22 8.91 14.77
N ASP A 145 8.11 10.12 14.21
CA ASP A 145 7.72 11.33 14.93
C ASP A 145 6.20 11.56 14.91
N ALA A 146 5.53 11.12 13.84
CA ALA A 146 4.08 11.30 13.69
C ALA A 146 3.43 10.14 12.95
N LEU A 147 2.24 9.77 13.42
CA LEU A 147 1.34 8.80 12.81
C LEU A 147 0.13 9.55 12.25
N LEU A 148 -0.07 9.50 10.93
CA LEU A 148 -1.19 10.14 10.24
C LEU A 148 -2.15 9.03 9.81
N ILE A 149 -3.33 8.98 10.41
CA ILE A 149 -4.29 7.90 10.17
C ILE A 149 -5.36 8.38 9.22
N THR A 150 -5.47 7.74 8.06
CA THR A 150 -6.46 8.11 7.04
C THR A 150 -7.88 7.91 7.54
N HIS A 151 -8.10 6.79 8.25
CA HIS A 151 -9.32 6.42 8.95
C HIS A 151 -9.04 5.28 9.94
N MET A 152 -9.95 5.04 10.89
CA MET A 152 -9.68 4.16 12.04
C MET A 152 -10.09 2.70 11.84
N HIS A 153 -10.06 2.19 10.59
CA HIS A 153 -10.23 0.76 10.34
C HIS A 153 -9.06 -0.06 10.89
N PRO A 154 -9.28 -1.37 11.14
CA PRO A 154 -8.28 -2.23 11.78
C PRO A 154 -6.95 -2.28 11.04
N ASP A 155 -6.96 -2.38 9.72
CA ASP A 155 -5.80 -2.44 8.83
C ASP A 155 -5.05 -1.12 8.65
N HIS A 156 -5.53 -0.04 9.25
CA HIS A 156 -4.90 1.28 9.19
C HIS A 156 -4.41 1.73 10.56
N LEU A 157 -5.21 1.51 11.60
CA LEU A 157 -4.91 2.03 12.93
C LEU A 157 -4.28 0.99 13.86
N PHE A 158 -4.63 -0.30 13.76
CA PHE A 158 -4.39 -1.18 14.91
C PHE A 158 -2.92 -1.50 15.13
N GLY A 159 -2.09 -1.43 14.09
CA GLY A 159 -0.63 -1.59 14.23
C GLY A 159 0.08 -0.48 15.01
N VAL A 160 -0.61 0.57 15.46
CA VAL A 160 -0.03 1.55 16.40
C VAL A 160 0.12 1.01 17.82
N ILE A 161 -0.53 -0.12 18.16
CA ILE A 161 -0.43 -0.79 19.45
C ILE A 161 0.01 -2.25 19.32
N ASP A 162 0.63 -2.79 20.37
CA ASP A 162 0.94 -4.21 20.48
C ASP A 162 -0.29 -5.02 21.00
N GLY A 163 -0.15 -6.35 21.09
CA GLY A 163 -1.22 -7.22 21.60
C GLY A 163 -1.68 -6.87 23.03
N ASP A 164 -0.77 -6.33 23.85
CA ASP A 164 -1.07 -5.87 25.21
C ASP A 164 -1.75 -4.50 25.23
N GLY A 165 -1.75 -3.77 24.11
CA GLY A 165 -2.32 -2.43 23.98
C GLY A 165 -1.35 -1.29 24.26
N ASN A 166 -0.04 -1.57 24.36
CA ASN A 166 0.97 -0.53 24.53
C ASN A 166 1.32 0.10 23.18
N LYS A 167 1.80 1.36 23.20
CA LYS A 167 2.29 2.05 22.01
C LYS A 167 3.45 1.29 21.35
N VAL A 168 3.32 0.99 20.06
CA VAL A 168 4.41 0.53 19.21
C VAL A 168 5.37 1.67 18.87
N PHE A 169 4.84 2.85 18.56
CA PHE A 169 5.60 4.05 18.18
C PHE A 169 5.64 5.03 19.36
N LYS A 170 6.55 4.82 20.32
CA LYS A 170 6.50 5.47 21.63
C LYS A 170 6.69 6.99 21.59
N ASN A 171 7.46 7.47 20.62
CA ASN A 171 7.79 8.89 20.45
C ASN A 171 6.81 9.62 19.52
N ALA A 172 5.94 8.89 18.83
CA ALA A 172 5.08 9.47 17.81
C ALA A 172 3.87 10.19 18.40
N GLU A 173 3.52 11.32 17.79
CA GLU A 173 2.20 11.93 17.91
C GLU A 173 1.19 11.17 17.04
N LEU A 174 0.02 10.82 17.59
CA LEU A 174 -1.07 10.20 16.83
C LEU A 174 -2.04 11.27 16.32
N ILE A 175 -2.10 11.46 15.01
CA ILE A 175 -2.96 12.46 14.36
C ILE A 175 -4.16 11.74 13.75
N LEU A 176 -5.37 12.04 14.25
CA LEU A 176 -6.62 11.41 13.83
C LEU A 176 -7.60 12.43 13.23
N PRO A 177 -8.38 12.07 12.20
CA PRO A 177 -9.50 12.88 11.76
C PRO A 177 -10.57 12.96 12.86
N GLU A 178 -10.95 14.18 13.24
CA GLU A 178 -11.89 14.44 14.34
C GLU A 178 -13.25 13.77 14.09
N VAL A 179 -13.74 13.85 12.85
CA VAL A 179 -15.02 13.26 12.42
C VAL A 179 -14.99 11.74 12.51
N ASP A 180 -13.86 11.12 12.15
CA ASP A 180 -13.75 9.66 12.20
C ASP A 180 -13.72 9.18 13.65
N LYS A 181 -12.91 9.83 14.49
CA LYS A 181 -12.89 9.53 15.93
C LYS A 181 -14.26 9.68 16.56
N ALA A 182 -15.03 10.70 16.19
CA ALA A 182 -16.39 10.88 16.71
C ALA A 182 -17.29 9.69 16.36
N PHE A 183 -17.23 9.17 15.13
CA PHE A 183 -17.99 7.99 14.71
C PHE A 183 -17.59 6.73 15.48
N TRP A 184 -16.29 6.43 15.59
CA TRP A 184 -15.81 5.22 16.26
C TRP A 184 -16.04 5.23 17.78
N TYR A 185 -16.26 6.40 18.38
CA TYR A 185 -16.65 6.54 19.79
C TYR A 185 -18.17 6.64 20.01
N ASP A 186 -18.97 6.67 18.94
CA ASP A 186 -20.43 6.68 19.06
C ASP A 186 -20.97 5.28 19.38
N ASP A 187 -21.53 5.11 20.57
CA ASP A 187 -22.15 3.86 21.00
C ASP A 187 -23.42 3.54 20.20
N ALA A 188 -24.13 4.53 19.67
CA ALA A 188 -25.28 4.28 18.79
C ALA A 188 -24.81 3.68 17.46
N ALA A 189 -23.75 4.23 16.86
CA ALA A 189 -23.11 3.68 15.68
C ALA A 189 -22.63 2.23 15.91
N MET A 190 -21.91 1.98 17.02
CA MET A 190 -21.44 0.64 17.36
C MET A 190 -22.60 -0.35 17.59
N ASN A 191 -23.66 0.06 18.26
CA ASN A 191 -24.82 -0.80 18.53
C ASN A 191 -25.65 -1.09 17.27
N GLY A 192 -25.67 -0.16 16.31
CA GLY A 192 -26.32 -0.34 15.01
C GLY A 192 -25.51 -1.17 14.02
N ALA A 193 -24.21 -1.35 14.25
CA ALA A 193 -23.34 -2.13 13.39
C ALA A 193 -23.63 -3.65 13.48
N PRO A 194 -23.47 -4.39 12.37
CA PRO A 194 -23.42 -5.85 12.40
C PRO A 194 -22.43 -6.38 13.44
N GLU A 195 -22.76 -7.52 14.07
CA GLU A 195 -21.97 -8.06 15.19
C GLU A 195 -20.50 -8.26 14.83
N GLN A 196 -20.20 -8.71 13.61
CA GLN A 196 -18.84 -8.92 13.14
C GLN A 196 -17.99 -7.63 13.05
N PHE A 197 -18.61 -6.45 13.01
CA PHE A 197 -17.92 -5.16 12.91
C PHE A 197 -17.79 -4.43 14.26
N LYS A 198 -18.48 -4.88 15.32
CA LYS A 198 -18.32 -4.31 16.67
C LYS A 198 -16.88 -4.35 17.19
N PRO A 199 -16.07 -5.40 16.93
CA PRO A 199 -14.65 -5.39 17.28
C PRO A 199 -13.86 -4.23 16.66
N PHE A 200 -14.31 -3.68 15.52
CA PHE A 200 -13.61 -2.55 14.88
C PHE A 200 -13.72 -1.30 15.75
N PHE A 201 -14.91 -1.01 16.29
CA PHE A 201 -15.12 0.09 17.24
C PHE A 201 -14.27 -0.08 18.50
N LEU A 202 -14.26 -1.27 19.09
CA LEU A 202 -13.51 -1.53 20.32
C LEU A 202 -11.99 -1.41 20.11
N GLY A 203 -11.48 -1.97 19.01
CA GLY A 203 -10.06 -1.88 18.67
C GLY A 203 -9.65 -0.45 18.33
N ALA A 204 -10.48 0.29 17.59
CA ALA A 204 -10.24 1.69 17.26
C ALA A 204 -10.13 2.58 18.51
N ARG A 205 -11.04 2.38 19.48
CA ARG A 205 -10.99 3.05 20.79
C ARG A 205 -9.73 2.65 21.56
N LYS A 206 -9.41 1.35 21.66
CA LYS A 206 -8.19 0.86 22.35
C LYS A 206 -6.92 1.48 21.77
N ALA A 207 -6.78 1.47 20.44
CA ALA A 207 -5.62 2.01 19.75
C ALA A 207 -5.49 3.53 19.91
N ALA A 208 -6.59 4.28 19.77
CA ALA A 208 -6.59 5.72 19.96
C ALA A 208 -6.33 6.13 21.42
N ASP A 209 -6.93 5.44 22.40
CA ASP A 209 -6.79 5.73 23.82
C ASP A 209 -5.37 5.49 24.33
N ALA A 210 -4.62 4.54 23.74
CA ALA A 210 -3.22 4.31 24.05
C ALA A 210 -2.35 5.55 23.78
N TYR A 211 -2.77 6.46 22.89
CA TYR A 211 -2.07 7.70 22.53
C TYR A 211 -2.75 8.98 23.05
N LYS A 212 -3.75 8.88 23.93
CA LYS A 212 -4.54 10.04 24.40
C LYS A 212 -3.73 11.25 24.90
N ASP A 213 -2.55 11.02 25.48
CA ASP A 213 -1.68 12.07 26.02
C ASP A 213 -0.74 12.70 24.96
N SER A 214 -0.73 12.14 23.74
CA SER A 214 0.08 12.55 22.60
C SER A 214 -0.71 12.41 21.29
N GLN A 215 -1.98 12.82 21.32
CA GLN A 215 -2.91 12.74 20.20
C GLN A 215 -3.37 14.14 19.79
N THR A 216 -3.47 14.36 18.48
CA THR A 216 -4.06 15.56 17.90
C THR A 216 -5.22 15.19 17.00
N LEU A 217 -6.33 15.91 17.14
CA LEU A 217 -7.49 15.77 16.25
C LEU A 217 -7.46 16.86 15.20
N ILE A 218 -7.69 16.47 13.94
CA ILE A 218 -7.65 17.38 12.81
C ILE A 218 -8.99 17.44 12.10
N SER A 219 -9.31 18.63 11.59
CA SER A 219 -10.50 18.89 10.78
C SER A 219 -10.22 20.03 9.79
N GLY A 220 -10.94 20.04 8.67
CA GLY A 220 -10.73 20.98 7.58
C GLY A 220 -9.50 20.64 6.72
N ASP A 221 -8.88 21.66 6.13
CA ASP A 221 -7.81 21.59 5.11
C ASP A 221 -6.53 22.34 5.52
N LYS A 222 -6.45 22.76 6.79
CA LYS A 222 -5.31 23.52 7.30
C LYS A 222 -4.05 22.66 7.36
N GLU A 223 -2.91 23.29 7.12
CA GLU A 223 -1.61 22.64 7.27
C GLU A 223 -1.40 22.14 8.71
N ILE A 224 -1.11 20.84 8.84
CA ILE A 224 -0.98 20.15 10.14
C ILE A 224 0.49 19.95 10.51
N LEU A 225 1.35 19.84 9.50
CA LEU A 225 2.80 19.75 9.56
C LEU A 225 3.36 20.46 8.33
N SER A 226 4.62 20.91 8.34
CA SER A 226 5.18 21.65 7.20
C SER A 226 5.08 20.86 5.90
N GLY A 227 4.44 21.44 4.88
CA GLY A 227 4.19 20.82 3.59
C GLY A 227 3.05 19.79 3.59
N ILE A 228 2.30 19.62 4.68
CA ILE A 228 1.32 18.53 4.82
C ILE A 228 -0.06 19.08 5.18
N ARG A 229 -1.04 18.81 4.32
CA ARG A 229 -2.45 19.20 4.52
C ARG A 229 -3.37 17.98 4.45
N PRO A 230 -4.38 17.89 5.33
CA PRO A 230 -5.45 16.92 5.17
C PRO A 230 -6.32 17.27 3.95
N MET A 231 -6.82 16.23 3.29
CA MET A 231 -7.76 16.28 2.18
C MET A 231 -8.96 15.42 2.57
N ALA A 232 -10.11 16.05 2.81
CA ALA A 232 -11.32 15.33 3.17
C ALA A 232 -11.75 14.41 2.00
N LEU A 233 -11.85 13.10 2.28
CA LEU A 233 -12.27 12.07 1.34
C LEU A 233 -13.40 11.20 1.95
N PRO A 234 -14.49 11.80 2.47
CA PRO A 234 -15.47 11.09 3.27
C PRO A 234 -16.27 10.06 2.47
N GLY A 235 -16.82 9.08 3.19
CA GLY A 235 -17.79 8.11 2.68
C GLY A 235 -17.40 6.68 3.00
N HIS A 236 -16.14 6.30 2.74
CA HIS A 236 -15.62 5.00 3.17
C HIS A 236 -15.76 4.85 4.68
N THR A 237 -15.28 5.86 5.41
CA THR A 237 -15.74 6.19 6.76
C THR A 237 -16.13 7.68 6.80
N PRO A 238 -16.90 8.13 7.81
CA PRO A 238 -17.39 9.51 7.85
C PRO A 238 -16.29 10.56 7.84
N GLY A 239 -15.14 10.27 8.46
CA GLY A 239 -13.99 11.18 8.54
C GLY A 239 -12.79 10.76 7.71
N HIS A 240 -12.97 9.84 6.74
CA HIS A 240 -11.87 9.38 5.88
C HIS A 240 -11.14 10.57 5.24
N THR A 241 -9.82 10.57 5.39
CA THR A 241 -8.94 11.69 5.09
C THR A 241 -7.73 11.19 4.32
N GLY A 242 -7.49 11.77 3.15
CA GLY A 242 -6.20 11.69 2.48
C GLY A 242 -5.23 12.75 3.00
N TYR A 243 -3.94 12.59 2.74
CA TYR A 243 -2.91 13.56 3.11
C TYR A 243 -2.16 14.03 1.87
N LEU A 244 -2.22 15.33 1.62
CA LEU A 244 -1.45 16.01 0.58
C LEU A 244 -0.09 16.41 1.16
N PHE A 245 0.98 15.92 0.55
CA PHE A 245 2.35 16.33 0.78
C PHE A 245 2.79 17.22 -0.39
N ASP A 246 3.36 18.38 -0.06
CA ASP A 246 3.95 19.33 -0.99
C ASP A 246 5.43 19.49 -0.67
N SER A 247 6.27 19.33 -1.67
CA SER A 247 7.71 19.53 -1.57
C SER A 247 8.23 20.19 -2.84
N ASN A 248 8.58 21.48 -2.72
CA ASN A 248 9.13 22.30 -3.80
C ASN A 248 8.30 22.27 -5.11
N GLY A 249 6.97 22.25 -4.99
CA GLY A 249 6.07 22.21 -6.14
C GLY A 249 5.84 20.82 -6.74
N GLU A 250 6.42 19.76 -6.17
CA GLU A 250 6.02 18.38 -6.40
C GLU A 250 5.05 17.93 -5.31
N THR A 251 4.00 17.22 -5.69
CA THR A 251 2.94 16.80 -4.77
C THR A 251 2.73 15.30 -4.79
N LEU A 252 2.42 14.76 -3.61
CA LEU A 252 1.94 13.39 -3.39
C LEU A 252 0.66 13.45 -2.57
N VAL A 253 -0.38 12.73 -2.99
CA VAL A 253 -1.54 12.47 -2.12
C VAL A 253 -1.53 11.02 -1.66
N ILE A 254 -1.45 10.76 -0.36
CA ILE A 254 -1.73 9.43 0.20
C ILE A 254 -3.22 9.40 0.51
N ALA A 255 -4.00 8.71 -0.32
CA ALA A 255 -5.46 8.81 -0.38
C ALA A 255 -6.18 7.70 0.39
N GLY A 256 -5.46 6.86 1.14
CA GLY A 256 -6.02 5.73 1.88
C GLY A 256 -6.94 4.85 1.02
N ASP A 257 -8.11 4.57 1.56
CA ASP A 257 -9.18 3.73 1.02
C ASP A 257 -10.08 4.37 -0.05
N ILE A 258 -9.51 5.26 -0.87
CA ILE A 258 -10.24 5.82 -2.02
C ILE A 258 -10.56 4.74 -3.07
N VAL A 259 -9.77 3.67 -3.16
CA VAL A 259 -9.93 2.51 -4.06
C VAL A 259 -9.48 1.23 -3.34
N HIS A 260 -10.31 0.19 -3.38
CA HIS A 260 -10.06 -1.14 -2.80
C HIS A 260 -9.72 -2.18 -3.87
N MET A 261 -10.62 -2.36 -4.84
CA MET A 261 -10.50 -3.36 -5.91
C MET A 261 -10.11 -2.66 -7.21
N ALA A 262 -8.82 -2.39 -7.38
CA ALA A 262 -8.27 -1.69 -8.55
C ALA A 262 -8.69 -2.31 -9.90
N VAL A 263 -8.87 -3.64 -9.96
CA VAL A 263 -9.38 -4.35 -11.16
C VAL A 263 -10.73 -3.80 -11.62
N TYR A 264 -11.59 -3.39 -10.68
CA TYR A 264 -12.92 -2.87 -10.97
C TYR A 264 -12.99 -1.36 -10.91
N GLN A 265 -12.59 -0.75 -9.78
CA GLN A 265 -13.03 0.59 -9.40
C GLN A 265 -12.37 1.73 -10.19
N PHE A 266 -11.29 1.47 -10.92
CA PHE A 266 -10.80 2.44 -11.91
C PHE A 266 -11.71 2.47 -13.14
N ASN A 267 -12.11 1.32 -13.67
CA ASN A 267 -13.03 1.24 -14.82
C ASN A 267 -14.47 1.60 -14.44
N ARG A 268 -14.90 1.17 -13.25
CA ARG A 268 -16.24 1.37 -12.67
C ARG A 268 -16.12 2.09 -11.33
N PRO A 269 -15.82 3.40 -11.35
CA PRO A 269 -15.69 4.19 -10.12
C PRO A 269 -17.03 4.34 -9.37
N ASP A 270 -18.14 4.01 -10.03
CA ASP A 270 -19.48 3.90 -9.47
C ASP A 270 -19.73 2.61 -8.68
N TRP A 271 -18.79 1.65 -8.70
CA TRP A 271 -18.88 0.45 -7.87
C TRP A 271 -18.26 0.69 -6.49
N GLY A 272 -19.08 0.56 -5.46
CA GLY A 272 -18.66 0.67 -4.05
C GLY A 272 -18.10 -0.64 -3.52
N ILE A 273 -17.76 -0.66 -2.23
CA ILE A 273 -17.39 -1.88 -1.51
C ILE A 273 -18.26 -2.02 -0.25
N GLY A 274 -18.51 -3.25 0.18
CA GLY A 274 -19.31 -3.58 1.37
C GLY A 274 -18.74 -3.05 2.70
N PHE A 275 -17.55 -2.45 2.67
CA PHE A 275 -16.92 -1.78 3.82
C PHE A 275 -17.20 -0.28 3.88
N ASP A 276 -17.79 0.32 2.84
CA ASP A 276 -18.15 1.73 2.83
C ASP A 276 -19.31 1.99 3.82
N ILE A 277 -19.08 2.85 4.81
CA ILE A 277 -20.12 3.27 5.79
C ILE A 277 -21.24 4.05 5.09
N ASP A 278 -20.88 4.94 4.16
CA ASP A 278 -21.81 5.58 3.21
C ASP A 278 -21.36 5.27 1.77
N PRO A 279 -21.91 4.21 1.15
CA PRO A 279 -21.53 3.82 -0.21
C PRO A 279 -21.78 4.91 -1.26
N GLY A 280 -22.84 5.71 -1.10
CA GLY A 280 -23.17 6.77 -2.03
C GLY A 280 -22.17 7.91 -1.97
N GLN A 281 -21.81 8.33 -0.75
CA GLN A 281 -20.78 9.33 -0.52
C GLN A 281 -19.40 8.82 -0.97
N ALA A 282 -19.04 7.57 -0.65
CA ALA A 282 -17.76 6.98 -1.04
C ALA A 282 -17.57 6.97 -2.57
N VAL A 283 -18.61 6.58 -3.32
CA VAL A 283 -18.61 6.65 -4.79
C VAL A 283 -18.46 8.09 -5.30
N SER A 284 -19.22 9.03 -4.72
CA SER A 284 -19.15 10.44 -5.12
C SER A 284 -17.74 11.03 -4.88
N THR A 285 -17.16 10.76 -3.71
CA THR A 285 -15.82 11.18 -3.32
C THR A 285 -14.77 10.55 -4.24
N ARG A 286 -14.83 9.24 -4.49
CA ARG A 286 -13.92 8.53 -5.40
C ARG A 286 -13.93 9.14 -6.79
N LYS A 287 -15.11 9.38 -7.36
CA LYS A 287 -15.23 9.99 -8.70
C LYS A 287 -14.63 11.40 -8.73
N THR A 288 -14.93 12.21 -7.73
CA THR A 288 -14.40 13.58 -7.61
C THR A 288 -12.87 13.58 -7.51
N PHE A 289 -12.32 12.70 -6.65
CA PHE A 289 -10.88 12.56 -6.49
C PHE A 289 -10.21 12.06 -7.77
N LEU A 290 -10.75 11.03 -8.43
CA LEU A 290 -10.17 10.50 -9.67
C LEU A 290 -10.27 11.49 -10.84
N ASP A 291 -11.33 12.29 -10.90
CA ASP A 291 -11.45 13.41 -11.85
C ASP A 291 -10.34 14.44 -11.64
N GLN A 292 -10.15 14.87 -10.40
CA GLN A 292 -9.09 15.82 -10.05
C GLN A 292 -7.70 15.23 -10.33
N ALA A 293 -7.46 13.99 -9.89
CA ALA A 293 -6.18 13.31 -10.08
C ALA A 293 -5.84 13.13 -11.56
N ALA A 294 -6.82 12.86 -12.42
CA ALA A 294 -6.62 12.78 -13.86
C ALA A 294 -6.37 14.15 -14.52
N ALA A 295 -7.12 15.18 -14.12
CA ALA A 295 -7.00 16.53 -14.67
C ALA A 295 -5.66 17.18 -14.30
N ASP A 296 -5.30 17.11 -13.02
CA ASP A 296 -4.12 17.75 -12.45
C ASP A 296 -2.87 16.87 -12.53
N LYS A 297 -3.02 15.62 -13.01
CA LYS A 297 -1.96 14.59 -13.06
C LYS A 297 -1.33 14.32 -11.70
N LEU A 298 -2.15 14.34 -10.65
CA LEU A 298 -1.70 14.12 -9.28
C LEU A 298 -1.00 12.77 -9.16
N PHE A 299 0.16 12.79 -8.52
CA PHE A 299 0.80 11.57 -8.06
C PHE A 299 0.14 11.19 -6.74
N PHE A 300 -0.37 9.97 -6.64
CA PHE A 300 -1.08 9.52 -5.46
C PHE A 300 -0.79 8.07 -5.12
N ALA A 301 -1.11 7.71 -3.89
CA ALA A 301 -0.98 6.38 -3.35
C ALA A 301 -2.29 5.93 -2.68
N GLY A 302 -2.64 4.65 -2.80
CA GLY A 302 -3.81 4.05 -2.15
C GLY A 302 -3.44 2.83 -1.33
N ALA A 303 -4.14 2.60 -0.21
CA ALA A 303 -3.79 1.51 0.71
C ALA A 303 -3.99 0.11 0.08
N HIS A 304 -4.98 -0.03 -0.80
CA HIS A 304 -5.35 -1.31 -1.42
C HIS A 304 -5.12 -1.36 -2.94
N ILE A 305 -4.41 -0.37 -3.49
CA ILE A 305 -3.91 -0.46 -4.87
C ILE A 305 -2.72 -1.42 -4.90
N PRO A 306 -2.59 -2.33 -5.90
CA PRO A 306 -1.49 -3.30 -5.95
C PRO A 306 -0.13 -2.70 -5.61
N PHE A 307 0.56 -3.31 -4.63
CA PHE A 307 1.83 -2.81 -4.09
C PHE A 307 2.82 -2.47 -5.21
N PRO A 308 3.45 -1.28 -5.20
CA PRO A 308 3.57 -0.33 -4.09
C PRO A 308 2.40 0.65 -3.93
N GLY A 309 1.32 0.50 -4.72
CA GLY A 309 0.12 1.32 -4.58
C GLY A 309 0.25 2.77 -5.05
N MET A 310 1.39 3.16 -5.63
CA MET A 310 1.71 4.52 -6.05
C MET A 310 1.63 4.69 -7.57
N GLY A 311 1.09 5.82 -8.03
CA GLY A 311 0.96 6.08 -9.47
C GLY A 311 0.20 7.35 -9.80
N ARG A 312 -0.30 7.40 -11.03
CA ARG A 312 -1.21 8.43 -11.53
C ARG A 312 -2.44 7.76 -12.10
N VAL A 313 -3.42 8.56 -12.47
CA VAL A 313 -4.61 8.09 -13.17
C VAL A 313 -4.80 8.88 -14.46
N ALA A 314 -5.28 8.21 -15.51
CA ALA A 314 -5.69 8.83 -16.75
C ALA A 314 -7.16 8.52 -17.02
N LYS A 315 -7.87 9.42 -17.72
CA LYS A 315 -9.21 9.14 -18.24
C LYS A 315 -9.16 8.01 -19.26
N ASP A 316 -10.12 7.09 -19.17
CA ASP A 316 -10.27 5.98 -20.10
C ASP A 316 -11.76 5.66 -20.29
N GLY A 317 -12.33 6.17 -21.38
CA GLY A 317 -13.78 6.12 -21.61
C GLY A 317 -14.56 6.82 -20.49
N GLU A 318 -15.54 6.12 -19.93
CA GLU A 318 -16.36 6.59 -18.80
C GLU A 318 -15.68 6.40 -17.43
N GLY A 319 -14.59 5.63 -17.40
CA GLY A 319 -13.81 5.36 -16.20
C GLY A 319 -12.40 5.95 -16.29
N TYR A 320 -11.48 5.22 -15.69
CA TYR A 320 -10.10 5.60 -15.54
C TYR A 320 -9.17 4.40 -15.70
N ARG A 321 -7.91 4.71 -15.99
CA ARG A 321 -6.82 3.76 -16.01
C ARG A 321 -5.74 4.21 -15.04
N PHE A 322 -5.42 3.34 -14.08
CA PHE A 322 -4.26 3.55 -13.22
C PHE A 322 -2.97 3.39 -14.02
N VAL A 323 -2.04 4.31 -13.80
CA VAL A 323 -0.70 4.33 -14.39
C VAL A 323 0.27 4.13 -13.23
N PRO A 324 0.74 2.88 -12.98
CA PRO A 324 1.67 2.61 -11.89
C PRO A 324 2.91 3.48 -12.01
N ALA A 325 3.44 3.90 -10.87
CA ALA A 325 4.72 4.57 -10.83
C ALA A 325 5.80 3.67 -11.45
N ASN A 326 6.68 4.27 -12.26
CA ASN A 326 7.86 3.55 -12.73
C ASN A 326 8.68 3.10 -11.52
N TRP A 327 9.23 1.89 -11.57
CA TRP A 327 10.12 1.40 -10.52
C TRP A 327 11.40 2.26 -10.49
N PRO A 328 11.67 3.00 -9.39
CA PRO A 328 12.91 3.73 -9.27
C PRO A 328 14.02 2.75 -8.86
N TYR A 329 14.94 2.46 -9.78
CA TYR A 329 16.12 1.66 -9.44
C TYR A 329 17.08 2.42 -8.50
N ALA A 330 17.11 3.74 -8.61
CA ALA A 330 17.80 4.68 -7.72
C ALA A 330 17.25 6.09 -7.93
N TYR A 331 17.41 6.97 -6.93
CA TYR A 331 17.20 8.41 -7.00
C TYR A 331 18.17 9.15 -6.07
#